data_AF-A0A7X8VBU9-F1
#
_entry.id   AF-A0A7X8VBU9-F1
#
_cell.length_a   1.000
_cell.length_b   1.000
_cell.length_c   1.000
_cell.angle_alpha   90.00
_cell.angle_beta   90.00
_cell.angle_gamma   90.00
#
_symmetry.space_group_name_H-M   'P 1'
#
loop_
_entity.id
_entity.type
_entity.pdbx_description
1 polymer ?
#
loop_
_entity_poly.entity_id
_entity_poly.type
_entity_poly.pdbx_seq_one_letter_code
_entity_poly.pdbx_strand_id
1 'polypeptide(L)'
;ALMILVAFIIIDYLTGLIVAFINKEVDSKIGFKGILKKTLILFALIVAVLLDRLINQGTWVSRTVVCYFFIANEGLSILENIGRAGVPLPKRLTDILRQLKDSKGGSIDG
;
A
#
# COMPACT_ATOMS: atom_id res chain seq x y z
N ALA A 1 3.39 -5.78 -14.15
CA ALA A 1 2.96 -5.91 -12.74
C ALA A 1 4.06 -5.44 -11.78
N LEU A 2 5.25 -6.06 -11.76
CA LEU A 2 6.31 -5.70 -10.79
C LEU A 2 6.77 -4.23 -10.87
N MET A 3 7.10 -3.72 -12.07
CA MET A 3 7.46 -2.31 -12.25
C MET A 3 6.36 -1.35 -11.79
N ILE A 4 5.10 -1.71 -12.02
CA ILE A 4 3.93 -0.92 -11.59
C ILE A 4 3.83 -0.91 -10.07
N LEU A 5 3.98 -2.07 -9.41
CA LEU A 5 3.98 -2.14 -7.95
C LEU A 5 5.09 -1.27 -7.35
N VAL A 6 6.32 -1.36 -7.89
CA VAL A 6 7.44 -0.54 -7.42
C VAL A 6 7.15 0.95 -7.61
N ALA A 7 6.62 1.35 -8.76
CA ALA A 7 6.21 2.74 -8.99
C ALA A 7 5.14 3.20 -7.98
N PHE A 8 4.14 2.37 -7.70
CA PHE A 8 3.09 2.67 -6.71
C PHE A 8 3.66 2.82 -5.30
N ILE A 9 4.58 1.96 -4.87
CA ILE A 9 5.26 2.06 -3.56
C ILE A 9 6.04 3.39 -3.45
N ILE A 10 6.72 3.80 -4.53
CA ILE A 10 7.47 5.06 -4.57
C ILE A 10 6.51 6.25 -4.51
N ILE A 11 5.47 6.25 -5.34
CA ILE A 11 4.46 7.33 -5.36
C ILE A 11 3.76 7.43 -4.01
N ASP A 12 3.40 6.32 -3.38
CA ASP A 12 2.81 6.31 -2.04
C ASP A 12 3.74 6.94 -1.00
N TYR A 13 5.02 6.57 -1.02
CA TYR A 13 6.00 7.16 -0.11
C TYR A 13 6.15 8.68 -0.32
N LEU A 14 6.28 9.12 -1.57
CA LEU A 14 6.41 10.54 -1.90
C LEU A 14 5.16 11.32 -1.55
N THR A 15 3.97 10.82 -1.88
CA THR A 15 2.69 11.47 -1.53
C THR A 15 2.51 11.56 -0.01
N GLY A 16 2.85 10.49 0.73
CA GLY A 16 2.81 10.51 2.20
C GLY A 16 3.77 11.55 2.80
N LEU A 17 4.97 11.70 2.23
CA LEU A 17 5.94 12.71 2.66
C LEU A 17 5.44 14.13 2.37
N ILE A 18 4.90 14.38 1.16
CA ILE A 18 4.32 15.68 0.77
C ILE A 18 3.18 16.05 1.72
N VAL A 19 2.27 15.12 2.00
CA VAL A 19 1.13 15.35 2.90
C VAL A 19 1.59 15.63 4.33
N ALA A 20 2.56 14.87 4.84
CA ALA A 20 3.13 15.12 6.16
C ALA A 20 3.77 16.52 6.24
N PHE A 21 4.41 16.97 5.17
CA PHE A 21 4.96 18.32 5.09
C PHE A 21 3.87 19.40 5.08
N ILE A 22 2.83 19.24 4.24
CA ILE A 22 1.68 20.16 4.16
C ILE A 22 1.00 20.31 5.53
N ASN A 23 0.78 19.19 6.21
CA ASN A 23 0.08 19.16 7.49
C ASN A 23 0.99 19.46 8.70
N LYS A 24 2.29 19.71 8.49
CA LYS A 24 3.30 19.91 9.54
C LYS A 24 3.42 18.73 10.52
N GLU A 25 3.19 17.52 10.02
CA GLU A 25 3.24 16.25 10.75
C GLU A 25 4.49 15.44 10.42
N VAL A 26 5.60 16.12 10.08
CA VAL A 26 6.86 15.44 9.71
C VAL A 26 7.49 14.85 10.97
N ASP A 27 7.21 13.57 11.20
CA ASP A 27 7.79 12.77 12.27
C ASP A 27 8.56 11.59 11.68
N SER A 28 9.84 11.46 12.06
CA SER A 28 10.73 10.42 11.54
C SER A 28 10.30 9.00 11.95
N LYS A 29 9.63 8.82 13.09
CA LYS A 29 9.06 7.54 13.52
C LYS A 29 7.88 7.15 12.64
N ILE A 30 7.03 8.12 12.27
CA ILE A 30 5.91 7.89 11.34
C ILE A 30 6.45 7.51 9.96
N GLY A 31 7.43 8.25 9.44
CA GLY A 31 8.09 7.95 8.17
C GLY A 31 8.77 6.58 8.16
N PHE A 32 9.51 6.24 9.23
CA PHE A 32 10.17 4.95 9.39
C PHE A 32 9.18 3.79 9.42
N LYS A 33 8.07 3.93 10.15
CA LYS A 33 6.99 2.93 10.16
C LYS A 33 6.40 2.72 8.76
N GLY A 34 6.25 3.80 7.99
CA GLY A 34 5.81 3.75 6.60
C GLY A 34 6.76 2.97 5.70
N ILE A 35 8.07 3.19 5.83
CA ILE A 35 9.10 2.45 5.09
C ILE A 35 9.09 0.97 5.49
N LEU A 36 9.03 0.66 6.78
CA LEU A 36 9.03 -0.72 7.26
C LEU A 36 7.86 -1.52 6.68
N LYS A 37 6.66 -0.92 6.62
CA LYS A 37 5.49 -1.53 5.98
C LYS A 37 5.75 -1.84 4.49
N LYS A 38 6.35 -0.90 3.76
CA LYS A 38 6.70 -1.08 2.34
C LYS A 38 7.74 -2.19 2.14
N THR A 39 8.71 -2.32 3.05
CA THR A 39 9.67 -3.42 3.04
C THR A 39 8.99 -4.78 3.19
N LEU A 40 7.97 -4.90 4.04
CA LEU A 40 7.21 -6.15 4.19
C LEU A 40 6.46 -6.55 2.91
N ILE A 41 5.99 -5.57 2.12
CA ILE A 41 5.40 -5.82 0.81
C ILE A 41 6.42 -6.47 -0.13
N LEU A 42 7.65 -5.98 -0.13
CA LEU A 42 8.73 -6.55 -0.94
C LEU A 42 9.07 -7.97 -0.49
N PHE A 43 9.05 -8.26 0.81
CA PHE A 43 9.23 -9.62 1.31
C PHE A 43 8.12 -10.57 0.85
N ALA A 44 6.85 -10.14 0.93
CA ALA A 44 5.73 -10.92 0.41
C ALA A 44 5.87 -11.18 -1.10
N LEU A 45 6.33 -10.19 -1.87
CA LEU A 45 6.60 -10.34 -3.30
C LEU A 45 7.73 -11.34 -3.57
N ILE A 46 8.81 -11.30 -2.79
CA ILE A 46 9.93 -12.26 -2.91
C ILE A 46 9.42 -13.67 -2.66
N VAL A 47 8.65 -13.89 -1.60
CA VAL A 47 8.04 -15.20 -1.30
C VAL A 47 7.18 -15.67 -2.47
N ALA A 48 6.35 -14.79 -3.05
CA ALA A 48 5.52 -15.12 -4.20
C ALA A 48 6.35 -15.54 -5.44
N VAL A 49 7.48 -14.86 -5.68
CA VAL A 49 8.42 -15.23 -6.75
C VAL A 49 9.05 -16.59 -6.49
N LEU A 50 9.43 -16.89 -5.25
CA LEU A 50 9.99 -18.19 -4.88
C LEU A 50 8.96 -19.31 -5.03
N LEU A 51 7.69 -19.06 -4.66
CA LEU A 51 6.59 -20.00 -4.91
C LEU A 51 6.39 -20.27 -6.40
N ASP A 52 6.39 -19.23 -7.25
CA ASP A 52 6.27 -19.44 -8.69
C ASP A 52 7.39 -20.30 -9.28
N ARG A 53 8.61 -20.20 -8.73
CA ARG A 53 9.73 -21.06 -9.11
C ARG A 53 9.56 -22.49 -8.59
N LEU A 54 9.03 -22.66 -7.39
CA LEU A 54 8.87 -23.96 -6.74
C LEU A 54 7.73 -24.78 -7.35
N ILE A 55 6.53 -24.19 -7.47
CA ILE A 55 5.30 -24.93 -7.80
C ILE A 55 4.75 -24.62 -9.20
N ASN A 56 5.04 -23.45 -9.76
CA ASN A 56 4.49 -23.03 -11.06
C ASN A 56 5.51 -23.15 -12.21
N GLN A 57 6.65 -23.79 -11.97
CA GLN A 57 7.72 -24.03 -12.96
C GLN A 57 8.17 -22.77 -13.69
N GLY A 58 8.18 -21.62 -12.99
CA GLY A 58 8.53 -20.32 -13.57
C GLY A 58 7.38 -19.57 -14.25
N THR A 59 6.17 -20.15 -14.27
CA THR A 59 4.94 -19.42 -14.64
C THR A 59 4.57 -18.46 -13.52
N TRP A 60 4.52 -17.18 -13.83
CA TRP A 60 4.45 -16.10 -12.83
C TRP A 60 3.04 -15.81 -12.33
N VAL A 61 2.36 -16.80 -11.74
CA VAL A 61 0.97 -16.66 -11.27
C VAL A 61 0.93 -15.91 -9.93
N SER A 62 1.62 -16.44 -8.92
CA SER A 62 1.60 -15.94 -7.53
C SER A 62 2.15 -14.53 -7.44
N ARG A 63 3.30 -14.28 -8.10
CA ARG A 63 3.90 -12.94 -8.20
C ARG A 63 2.92 -11.94 -8.78
N THR A 64 2.16 -12.31 -9.81
CA THR A 64 1.24 -11.40 -10.49
C THR A 64 0.04 -11.06 -9.60
N VAL A 65 -0.55 -12.06 -8.93
CA VAL A 65 -1.63 -11.85 -7.96
C VAL A 65 -1.18 -10.94 -6.81
N VAL A 66 -0.01 -11.24 -6.24
CA VAL A 66 0.57 -10.45 -5.14
C VAL A 66 0.86 -9.01 -5.58
N CYS A 67 1.37 -8.82 -6.80
CA CYS A 67 1.56 -7.48 -7.36
C CYS A 67 0.23 -6.71 -7.43
N TYR A 68 -0.83 -7.32 -7.97
CA TYR A 68 -2.12 -6.64 -8.12
C TYR A 68 -2.76 -6.30 -6.77
N PHE A 69 -2.67 -7.22 -5.81
CA PHE A 69 -3.14 -6.97 -4.44
C PHE A 69 -2.44 -5.75 -3.83
N PHE A 70 -1.10 -5.69 -3.89
CA PHE A 70 -0.37 -4.57 -3.32
C PHE A 70 -0.45 -3.29 -4.13
N ILE A 71 -0.63 -3.35 -5.46
CA ILE A 71 -0.95 -2.15 -6.28
C ILE A 71 -2.28 -1.54 -5.81
N ALA A 72 -3.30 -2.36 -5.56
CA ALA A 72 -4.57 -1.88 -5.02
C ALA A 72 -4.38 -1.25 -3.62
N ASN A 73 -3.60 -1.89 -2.74
CA ASN A 73 -3.32 -1.35 -1.41
C ASN A 73 -2.57 -0.01 -1.43
N GLU A 74 -1.52 0.12 -2.25
CA GLU A 74 -0.78 1.37 -2.40
C GLU A 74 -1.66 2.43 -3.09
N GLY A 75 -2.52 2.04 -4.04
CA GLY A 75 -3.51 2.93 -4.64
C GLY A 75 -4.48 3.52 -3.62
N LEU A 76 -5.00 2.71 -2.69
CA LEU A 76 -5.84 3.20 -1.60
C LEU A 76 -5.09 4.15 -0.65
N SER A 77 -3.83 3.83 -0.34
CA SER A 77 -2.96 4.66 0.49
C SER A 77 -2.65 6.03 -0.16
N ILE A 78 -2.40 6.04 -1.47
CA ILE A 78 -2.25 7.28 -2.25
C ILE A 78 -3.53 8.12 -2.21
N LEU A 79 -4.70 7.49 -2.38
CA LEU A 79 -5.98 8.20 -2.31
C LEU A 79 -6.23 8.78 -0.91
N GLU A 80 -5.89 8.06 0.15
CA GLU A 80 -5.95 8.57 1.52
C GLU A 80 -5.04 9.81 1.70
N ASN A 81 -3.80 9.75 1.19
CA ASN A 81 -2.87 10.87 1.22
C ASN A 81 -3.42 12.08 0.44
N ILE A 82 -3.98 11.88 -0.76
CA ILE A 82 -4.60 12.94 -1.56
C ILE A 82 -5.75 13.61 -0.80
N GLY A 83 -6.62 12.82 -0.16
CA GLY A 83 -7.70 13.36 0.68
C GLY A 83 -7.17 14.16 1.87
N ARG A 84 -6.10 13.70 2.53
CA ARG A 84 -5.41 14.41 3.61
C ARG A 84 -4.69 15.68 3.16
N ALA A 85 -4.34 15.81 1.89
CA ALA A 85 -3.82 17.05 1.31
C ALA A 85 -4.92 18.11 1.07
N GLY A 86 -6.19 17.78 1.31
CA GLY A 86 -7.33 18.67 1.05
C GLY A 86 -7.89 18.61 -0.37
N VAL A 87 -7.44 17.66 -1.20
CA VAL A 87 -8.00 17.46 -2.54
C VAL A 87 -9.37 16.78 -2.39
N PRO A 88 -10.45 17.36 -2.96
CA PRO A 88 -11.78 16.81 -2.81
C PRO A 88 -11.89 15.46 -3.54
N LEU A 89 -12.20 14.41 -2.79
CA LEU A 89 -12.49 13.09 -3.33
C LEU A 89 -14.00 12.87 -3.48
N PRO A 90 -14.44 12.10 -4.51
CA PRO A 90 -15.85 11.74 -4.65
C PRO A 90 -16.39 11.06 -3.39
N LYS A 91 -17.61 11.42 -2.97
CA LYS A 91 -18.22 10.89 -1.72
C LYS A 91 -18.17 9.36 -1.62
N ARG A 92 -18.52 8.68 -2.73
CA ARG A 92 -18.47 7.21 -2.82
C ARG A 92 -17.10 6.63 -2.47
N LEU A 93 -16.02 7.28 -2.92
CA LEU A 93 -14.66 6.83 -2.65
C LEU A 93 -14.29 7.06 -1.18
N THR A 94 -14.63 8.23 -0.64
CA THR A 94 -14.42 8.56 0.78
C THR A 94 -15.17 7.59 1.71
N ASP A 95 -16.40 7.21 1.35
CA ASP A 95 -17.20 6.26 2.12
C ASP A 95 -16.58 4.86 2.14
N ILE A 96 -16.06 4.40 1.00
CA ILE A 96 -15.33 3.11 0.92
C ILE A 96 -14.07 3.15 1.78
N LEU A 97 -13.28 4.22 1.69
CA LEU A 97 -12.06 4.37 2.49
C LEU A 97 -12.34 4.38 3.99
N ARG A 98 -13.44 5.03 4.42
CA ARG A 98 -13.91 5.02 5.81
C ARG A 98 -14.29 3.62 6.28
N GLN A 99 -15.13 2.91 5.52
CA GLN A 99 -15.54 1.54 5.85
C GLN A 99 -14.36 0.57 5.96
N LEU A 100 -13.36 0.71 5.09
CA LEU A 100 -12.13 -0.08 5.14
C LEU A 100 -11.30 0.22 6.40
N LYS A 101 -11.30 1.46 6.90
CA LYS A 101 -10.63 1.84 8.14
C LYS A 101 -11.34 1.26 9.36
N ASP A 102 -12.66 1.30 9.37
CA ASP A 102 -13.47 0.75 10.46
C ASP A 102 -13.36 -0.78 10.51
N SER A 103 -13.26 -1.43 9.34
CA SER A 103 -13.07 -2.89 9.24
C SER A 103 -11.68 -3.36 9.70
N LYS A 104 -10.65 -2.51 9.64
CA LYS A 104 -9.30 -2.81 10.18
C LYS A 104 -9.26 -2.83 11.72
N GLY A 105 -10.33 -2.43 12.39
CA GLY A 105 -10.52 -2.54 13.85
C GLY A 105 -11.15 -3.85 14.31
N GLY A 106 -11.28 -4.86 13.45
CA GLY A 106 -11.73 -6.20 13.85
C GLY A 106 -10.68 -6.87 14.73
N SER A 107 -11.03 -7.07 16.01
CA SER A 107 -10.31 -7.87 16.97
C SER A 107 -9.89 -9.21 16.35
N ILE A 108 -8.59 -9.50 16.35
CA ILE A 108 -8.14 -10.90 16.36
C ILE A 108 -8.25 -11.33 17.81
N ASP A 109 -9.48 -11.63 18.23
CA ASP A 109 -9.71 -12.35 19.47
C ASP A 109 -9.49 -13.84 19.14
N GLY A 110 -8.32 -14.34 19.56
CA GLY A 110 -7.95 -15.75 19.56
C GLY A 110 -7.16 -16.03 20.82
#